data_AF-Q8WR73-F1
#
_entry.id   AF-Q8WR73-F1
#
_cell.length_a   1.000
_cell.length_b   1.000
_cell.length_c   1.000
_cell.angle_alpha   90.00
_cell.angle_beta   90.00
_cell.angle_gamma   90.00
#
_symmetry.space_group_name_H-M   'P 1'
#
loop_
_entity.id
_entity.type
_entity.pdbx_description
1 polymer ?
#
loop_
_entity_poly.entity_id
_entity_poly.type
_entity_poly.pdbx_seq_one_letter_code
_entity_poly.pdbx_strand_id
1 'polypeptide(L)'
;DKMPWFKGWAVERKEGKADGKCLIEALDAILPPSRPTEKPLRLPLQDVYKIGGIGTVPVGRVETGVLKPGMVVVFAPAGLTTEVKSVEMHHE
;
A
#
# COMPACT_ATOMS: atom_id res chain seq x y z
N ASP A 1 -20.13 22.65 -28.37
CA ASP A 1 -21.35 22.06 -27.77
C ASP A 1 -21.92 20.90 -28.57
N LYS A 2 -21.46 19.67 -28.32
CA LYS A 2 -22.07 18.45 -28.90
C LYS A 2 -23.01 17.72 -27.94
N MET A 3 -23.00 18.09 -26.65
CA MET A 3 -23.75 17.39 -25.59
C MET A 3 -24.43 18.38 -24.62
N PRO A 4 -25.35 19.23 -25.09
CA PRO A 4 -26.02 20.24 -24.24
C PRO A 4 -26.93 19.63 -23.16
N TRP A 5 -27.33 18.37 -23.33
CA TRP A 5 -28.18 17.63 -22.40
C TRP A 5 -27.41 17.09 -21.19
N PHE A 6 -26.09 16.92 -21.30
CA PHE A 6 -25.28 16.30 -20.25
C PHE A 6 -24.75 17.36 -19.28
N LYS A 7 -25.22 17.28 -18.03
CA LYS A 7 -24.86 18.25 -16.97
C LYS A 7 -23.65 17.83 -16.14
N GLY A 8 -23.19 16.59 -16.31
CA GLY A 8 -22.20 15.95 -15.46
C GLY A 8 -22.77 14.77 -14.69
N TRP A 9 -21.89 14.07 -13.98
CA TRP A 9 -22.20 13.04 -13.01
C TRP A 9 -22.00 13.59 -11.59
N ALA A 10 -22.65 12.97 -10.60
CA ALA A 10 -22.45 13.27 -9.19
C ALA A 10 -22.48 11.97 -8.39
N VAL A 11 -21.68 11.92 -7.33
CA VAL A 11 -21.52 10.77 -6.44
C VAL A 11 -21.58 11.26 -4.99
N GLU A 12 -22.37 10.58 -4.17
CA GLU A 12 -22.49 10.83 -2.74
C GLU A 12 -22.00 9.60 -1.97
N ARG A 13 -21.03 9.81 -1.07
CA ARG A 13 -20.43 8.76 -0.23
C ARG A 13 -20.31 9.26 1.19
N LYS A 14 -20.10 8.34 2.12
CA LYS A 14 -19.87 8.66 3.53
C LYS A 14 -18.64 9.55 3.72
N GLU A 15 -17.61 9.35 2.90
CA GLU A 15 -16.35 10.09 2.96
C GLU A 15 -16.33 11.39 2.13
N GLY A 16 -17.40 11.73 1.40
CA GLY A 16 -17.50 12.98 0.64
C GLY A 16 -18.39 12.91 -0.60
N LYS A 17 -18.65 14.07 -1.20
CA LYS A 17 -19.33 14.21 -2.49
C LYS A 17 -18.30 14.53 -3.58
N ALA A 18 -18.54 14.04 -4.79
CA ALA A 18 -17.75 14.36 -5.98
C ALA A 18 -18.67 14.53 -7.19
N ASP A 19 -18.30 15.42 -8.10
CA ASP A 19 -18.98 15.62 -9.37
C ASP A 19 -17.96 15.93 -10.48
N GLY A 20 -18.40 15.75 -11.73
CA GLY A 20 -17.55 15.98 -12.89
C GLY A 20 -18.30 15.75 -14.19
N LYS A 21 -17.63 15.94 -15.32
CA LYS A 21 -18.17 15.79 -16.68
C LYS A 21 -17.39 14.78 -17.51
N CYS A 22 -16.13 14.55 -17.19
CA CYS A 22 -15.24 13.70 -17.95
C CYS A 22 -15.01 12.36 -17.26
N LEU A 23 -14.64 11.35 -18.05
CA LEU A 23 -14.26 10.04 -17.53
C LEU A 23 -13.02 10.13 -16.63
N ILE A 24 -12.05 10.98 -16.97
CA ILE A 24 -10.84 11.16 -16.16
C ILE A 24 -11.18 11.70 -14.77
N GLU A 25 -12.10 12.66 -14.67
CA GLU A 25 -12.56 13.21 -13.39
C GLU A 25 -13.28 12.13 -12.55
N ALA A 26 -13.97 11.19 -13.20
CA ALA A 26 -14.60 10.07 -12.50
C ALA A 26 -13.57 9.08 -11.94
N LEU A 27 -12.46 8.87 -12.65
CA LEU A 27 -11.35 8.04 -12.17
C LEU A 27 -10.61 8.71 -11.01
N ASP A 28 -10.36 10.02 -11.09
CA ASP A 28 -9.73 10.80 -10.03
C ASP A 28 -10.63 10.91 -8.77
N ALA A 29 -11.95 10.83 -8.94
CA ALA A 29 -12.90 10.79 -7.84
C ALA A 29 -12.99 9.43 -7.12
N ILE A 30 -12.19 8.43 -7.51
CA ILE A 30 -12.05 7.19 -6.75
C ILE A 30 -11.20 7.49 -5.52
N LEU A 31 -11.82 7.36 -4.34
CA LEU A 31 -11.10 7.50 -3.09
C LEU A 31 -10.14 6.30 -2.93
N PRO A 32 -8.86 6.53 -2.62
CA PRO A 32 -7.95 5.44 -2.33
C PRO A 32 -8.49 4.57 -1.19
N PRO A 33 -8.35 3.23 -1.28
CA PRO A 33 -8.80 2.35 -0.20
C PRO A 33 -8.02 2.67 1.08
N SER A 34 -8.70 2.58 2.21
CA SER A 34 -8.06 2.73 3.52
C SER A 34 -7.00 1.63 3.70
N ARG A 35 -5.75 2.05 3.97
CA ARG A 35 -4.67 1.11 4.24
C ARG A 35 -4.87 0.48 5.62
N PRO A 36 -4.77 -0.84 5.77
CA PRO A 36 -5.01 -1.53 7.04
C PRO A 36 -3.81 -1.42 8.00
N THR A 37 -3.47 -0.21 8.44
CA THR A 37 -2.31 0.09 9.32
C THR A 37 -2.49 -0.42 10.74
N GLU A 38 -3.73 -0.48 11.23
CA GLU A 38 -4.05 -0.92 12.60
C GLU A 38 -4.07 -2.45 12.74
N LYS A 39 -4.00 -3.19 11.63
CA LYS A 39 -3.93 -4.65 11.66
C LYS A 39 -2.50 -5.12 11.96
N PRO A 40 -2.31 -6.36 12.45
CA PRO A 40 -0.96 -6.92 12.64
C PRO A 40 -0.16 -6.94 11.34
N LEU A 41 1.17 -6.81 11.45
CA LEU A 41 2.07 -6.86 10.30
C LEU A 41 1.93 -8.19 9.54
N ARG A 42 1.69 -8.10 8.23
CA ARG A 42 1.81 -9.22 7.28
C ARG A 42 2.52 -8.72 6.03
N LEU A 43 3.65 -9.36 5.74
CA LEU A 43 4.52 -9.05 4.61
C LEU A 43 4.91 -10.37 3.92
N PRO A 44 4.18 -10.80 2.87
CA PRO A 44 4.55 -11.95 2.07
C PRO A 44 5.86 -11.68 1.32
N LEU A 45 6.82 -12.59 1.47
CA LEU A 45 8.11 -12.48 0.78
C LEU A 45 7.94 -12.84 -0.69
N GLN A 46 8.46 -11.98 -1.55
CA GLN A 46 8.56 -12.20 -2.99
C GLN A 46 9.90 -12.84 -3.32
N ASP A 47 10.98 -12.25 -2.81
CA ASP A 47 12.34 -12.70 -3.04
C ASP A 47 13.21 -12.53 -1.79
N VAL A 48 14.33 -13.24 -1.74
CA VAL A 48 15.33 -13.12 -0.67
C VAL A 48 16.71 -13.03 -1.30
N TYR A 49 17.41 -11.95 -1.00
CA TYR A 49 18.77 -11.70 -1.48
C TYR A 49 19.81 -11.83 -0.37
N LYS A 50 21.05 -12.16 -0.76
CA LYS A 50 22.21 -12.09 0.13
C LYS A 50 23.18 -11.07 -0.43
N ILE A 51 23.24 -9.90 0.20
CA ILE A 51 24.08 -8.78 -0.24
C ILE A 51 25.34 -8.76 0.62
N GLY A 52 26.52 -8.80 -0.02
CA GLY A 52 27.80 -8.71 0.67
C GLY A 52 27.89 -7.43 1.49
N GLY A 53 28.27 -7.53 2.77
CA GLY A 53 28.37 -6.40 3.70
C GLY A 53 27.07 -6.00 4.41
N ILE A 54 25.89 -6.36 3.88
CA ILE A 54 24.59 -6.06 4.51
C ILE A 54 24.00 -7.31 5.19
N GLY A 55 24.09 -8.46 4.50
CA GLY A 55 23.53 -9.72 4.98
C GLY A 55 22.32 -10.17 4.15
N THR A 56 21.31 -10.73 4.83
CA THR A 56 20.12 -11.29 4.18
C THR A 56 19.04 -10.22 4.08
N VAL A 57 18.53 -9.98 2.87
CA VAL A 57 17.55 -8.93 2.56
C VAL A 57 16.31 -9.56 1.94
N PRO A 58 15.26 -9.82 2.74
CA PRO A 58 13.97 -10.26 2.22
C PRO A 58 13.19 -9.06 1.63
N VAL A 59 12.52 -9.28 0.50
CA VAL A 59 11.75 -8.25 -0.22
C VAL A 59 10.30 -8.71 -0.36
N GLY A 60 9.36 -7.78 -0.19
CA GLY A 60 7.94 -8.06 -0.35
C GLY A 60 7.07 -6.83 -0.14
N ARG A 61 5.76 -7.02 -0.29
CA ARG A 61 4.76 -5.96 -0.06
C ARG A 61 4.18 -6.09 1.34
N VAL A 62 4.08 -4.98 2.05
CA VAL A 62 3.30 -4.93 3.30
C VAL A 62 1.82 -4.95 2.93
N GLU A 63 1.13 -6.04 3.27
CA GLU A 63 -0.31 -6.19 3.03
C GLU A 63 -1.13 -5.61 4.19
N THR A 64 -0.65 -5.78 5.43
CA THR A 64 -1.27 -5.22 6.62
C THR A 64 -0.24 -4.78 7.65
N GLY A 65 -0.62 -3.83 8.50
CA GLY A 65 0.23 -3.30 9.56
C GLY A 65 1.32 -2.36 9.08
N VAL A 66 2.33 -2.19 9.91
CA VAL A 66 3.47 -1.30 9.66
C VAL A 66 4.76 -2.03 9.99
N LEU A 67 5.79 -1.83 9.15
CA LEU A 67 7.15 -2.32 9.38
C LEU A 67 8.06 -1.14 9.69
N LYS A 68 8.84 -1.25 10.77
CA LYS A 68 9.82 -0.23 11.19
C LYS A 68 11.12 -0.91 11.64
N PRO A 69 12.27 -0.23 11.50
CA PRO A 69 13.52 -0.67 12.14
C PRO A 69 13.33 -0.89 13.64
N GLY A 70 14.04 -1.87 14.20
CA GLY A 70 13.98 -2.27 15.61
C GLY A 70 12.80 -3.19 15.97
N MET A 71 11.87 -3.44 15.05
CA MET A 71 10.81 -4.42 15.29
C MET A 71 11.37 -5.84 15.33
N VAL A 72 10.91 -6.64 16.30
CA VAL A 72 11.13 -8.10 16.30
C VAL A 72 10.02 -8.74 15.48
N VAL A 73 10.39 -9.44 14.40
CA VAL A 73 9.47 -10.09 13.46
C VAL A 73 9.64 -11.60 13.47
N VAL A 74 8.59 -12.31 13.07
CA VAL A 74 8.57 -13.77 12.96
C VAL A 74 8.28 -14.17 11.52
N PHE A 75 9.13 -15.03 10.96
CA PHE A 75 8.96 -15.61 9.62
C PHE A 75 8.23 -16.95 9.70
N ALA A 76 6.99 -16.97 9.23
CA ALA A 76 6.23 -18.19 9.02
C ALA A 76 6.59 -18.84 7.67
N PRO A 77 6.46 -20.18 7.51
CA PRO A 77 6.06 -21.14 8.54
C PRO A 77 7.22 -21.61 9.45
N ALA A 78 8.46 -21.23 9.15
CA ALA A 78 9.65 -21.72 9.86
C ALA A 78 9.72 -21.29 11.35
N GLY A 79 8.97 -20.26 11.76
CA GLY A 79 8.95 -19.77 13.13
C GLY A 79 10.23 -19.04 13.54
N LEU A 80 11.02 -18.56 12.58
CA LEU A 80 12.27 -17.86 12.84
C LEU A 80 11.99 -16.43 13.30
N THR A 81 12.61 -16.02 14.40
CA THR A 81 12.45 -14.69 14.98
C THR A 81 13.73 -13.88 14.83
N THR A 82 13.62 -12.64 14.38
CA THR A 82 14.77 -11.73 14.25
C THR A 82 14.35 -10.27 14.34
N GLU A 83 15.33 -9.39 14.55
CA GLU A 83 15.13 -7.95 14.59
C GLU A 83 15.35 -7.31 13.21
N VAL A 84 14.46 -6.43 12.81
CA VAL A 84 14.56 -5.66 11.57
C VAL A 84 15.61 -4.56 11.75
N LYS A 85 16.73 -4.64 11.02
CA LYS A 85 17.82 -3.65 11.15
C LYS A 85 17.57 -2.36 10.39
N SER A 86 17.14 -2.46 9.14
CA SER A 86 16.75 -1.33 8.30
C SER A 86 15.59 -1.72 7.40
N VAL A 87 14.92 -0.72 6.82
CA VAL A 87 13.85 -0.89 5.85
C VAL A 87 14.13 0.08 4.71
N GLU A 88 14.13 -0.41 3.48
CA GLU A 88 14.32 0.38 2.28
C GLU A 88 13.16 0.15 1.31
N MET A 89 12.79 1.18 0.56
CA MET A 89 11.86 1.12 -0.56
C MET A 89 12.56 1.81 -1.73
N HIS A 90 12.46 1.25 -2.94
CA HIS A 90 13.21 1.73 -4.11
C HIS A 90 13.13 3.25 -4.31
N HIS A 91 14.32 3.87 -4.36
CA HIS A 91 14.69 5.26 -4.66
C HIS A 91 14.00 6.36 -3.83
N GLU A 92 14.18 6.28 -2.50
CA GLU A 92 14.54 7.45 -1.69
C GLU A 92 15.87 7.18 -0.98
#